data_AF-A0A4P0YCR3-F1
#
_entry.id   AF-A0A4P0YCR3-F1
#
_cell.length_a   1.000
_cell.length_b   1.000
_cell.length_c   1.000
_cell.angle_alpha   90.00
_cell.angle_beta   90.00
_cell.angle_gamma   90.00
#
_symmetry.space_group_name_H-M   'P 1'
#
loop_
_entity.id
_entity.type
_entity.pdbx_description
1 polymer ?
#
loop_
_entity_poly.entity_id
_entity_poly.type
_entity_poly.pdbx_seq_one_letter_code
_entity_poly.pdbx_strand_id
1 'polypeptide(L)'
;MEDDGKRTLDDVIDGADIFLGCSGPKVLTQEMVKKMARAPLILALANPEPEILPPLAKQVRDDAIICTGRSDYPNQVNNVLCFRSSSAARWTSARRRSTKR
;
A
#
# COMPACT_ATOMS: atom_id res chain seq x y z
N MET A 1 -24.21 -2.98 9.65
CA MET A 1 -22.78 -3.01 9.94
C MET A 1 -22.66 -2.68 11.40
N GLU A 2 -22.48 -3.71 12.23
CA GLU A 2 -22.17 -3.53 13.65
C GLU A 2 -20.77 -2.92 13.78
N ASP A 3 -20.60 -2.02 14.74
CA ASP A 3 -19.30 -1.44 15.07
C ASP A 3 -18.57 -2.46 15.96
N ASP A 4 -17.59 -3.18 15.39
CA ASP A 4 -16.75 -4.15 16.12
C ASP A 4 -15.85 -3.49 17.20
N GLY A 5 -16.05 -2.21 17.53
CA GLY A 5 -15.33 -1.48 18.59
C GLY A 5 -13.85 -1.23 18.31
N LYS A 6 -13.32 -1.69 17.17
CA LYS A 6 -11.93 -1.52 16.77
C LYS A 6 -11.72 -0.10 16.25
N ARG A 7 -11.03 0.72 17.05
CA ARG A 7 -10.82 2.16 16.76
C ARG A 7 -9.40 2.50 16.36
N THR A 8 -8.45 1.60 16.59
CA THR A 8 -7.04 1.82 16.29
C THR A 8 -6.52 0.86 15.24
N LEU A 9 -5.44 1.25 14.55
CA LEU A 9 -4.79 0.39 13.57
C LEU A 9 -4.26 -0.91 14.20
N ASP A 10 -3.81 -0.86 15.45
CA ASP A 10 -3.28 -2.04 16.15
C ASP A 10 -4.36 -3.11 16.39
N ASP A 11 -5.61 -2.70 16.60
CA ASP A 11 -6.75 -3.62 16.84
C ASP A 11 -7.17 -4.39 15.58
N VAL A 12 -6.92 -3.81 14.40
CA VAL A 12 -7.36 -4.36 13.10
C VAL A 12 -6.26 -5.08 12.33
N ILE A 13 -4.99 -4.85 12.68
CA ILE A 13 -3.85 -5.41 11.94
C ILE A 13 -3.60 -6.89 12.27
N ASP A 14 -4.10 -7.36 13.41
CA ASP A 14 -3.94 -8.76 13.84
C ASP A 14 -4.67 -9.70 12.87
N GLY A 15 -3.91 -10.63 12.28
CA GLY A 15 -4.42 -11.57 11.28
C GLY A 15 -4.78 -10.93 9.93
N ALA A 16 -4.41 -9.68 9.66
CA ALA A 16 -4.68 -9.05 8.38
C ALA A 16 -3.79 -9.64 7.27
N ASP A 17 -4.38 -10.03 6.13
CA ASP A 17 -3.66 -10.51 4.95
C ASP A 17 -3.09 -9.37 4.10
N ILE A 18 -3.78 -8.22 4.07
CA ILE A 18 -3.45 -7.10 3.19
C ILE A 18 -3.42 -5.80 4.02
N PHE A 19 -2.33 -5.07 3.91
CA PHE A 19 -2.21 -3.70 4.38
C PHE A 19 -2.09 -2.73 3.20
N LEU A 20 -2.93 -1.70 3.18
CA LEU A 20 -2.89 -0.63 2.19
C LEU A 20 -2.75 0.71 2.90
N GLY A 21 -1.57 1.31 2.78
CA GLY A 21 -1.25 2.63 3.32
C GLY A 21 -1.20 3.68 2.22
N CYS A 22 -1.95 4.77 2.40
CA CYS A 22 -1.90 5.98 1.58
C CYS A 22 -1.88 7.26 2.42
N SER A 23 -1.62 7.16 3.73
CA SER A 23 -2.02 8.20 4.70
C SER A 23 -0.85 9.06 5.17
N GLY A 24 0.29 8.45 5.53
CA GLY A 24 1.41 9.18 6.11
C GLY A 24 2.60 8.30 6.48
N PRO A 25 3.76 8.90 6.77
CA PRO A 25 4.99 8.15 7.05
C PRO A 25 4.92 7.39 8.37
N LYS A 26 5.58 6.23 8.44
CA LYS A 26 5.84 5.47 9.69
C LYS A 26 4.59 5.03 10.48
N VAL A 27 3.44 4.95 9.81
CA VAL A 27 2.18 4.52 10.45
C VAL A 27 2.19 3.03 10.77
N LEU A 28 2.95 2.22 10.01
CA LEU A 28 3.03 0.78 10.21
C LEU A 28 4.34 0.42 10.92
N THR A 29 4.25 -0.12 12.14
CA THR A 29 5.42 -0.52 12.92
C THR A 29 5.80 -1.98 12.66
N GLN A 30 7.05 -2.33 12.99
CA GLN A 30 7.55 -3.70 12.90
C GLN A 30 6.73 -4.68 13.77
N GLU A 31 6.22 -4.23 14.92
CA GLU A 31 5.40 -5.07 15.79
C GLU A 31 4.04 -5.38 15.17
N MET A 32 3.42 -4.40 14.49
CA MET A 32 2.18 -4.60 13.75
C MET A 32 2.36 -5.60 12.60
N VAL A 33 3.48 -5.51 11.87
CA VAL A 33 3.78 -6.47 10.77
C VAL A 33 3.94 -7.91 11.26
N LYS A 34 4.45 -8.12 12.48
CA LYS A 34 4.54 -9.46 13.08
C LYS A 34 3.16 -10.08 13.36
N LYS A 35 2.18 -9.25 13.73
CA LYS A 35 0.80 -9.68 14.05
C LYS A 35 -0.04 -10.03 12.81
N MET A 36 0.39 -9.63 11.60
CA MET A 36 -0.35 -9.90 10.36
C MET A 36 -0.44 -11.41 10.04
N ALA A 37 -1.28 -11.78 9.07
CA ALA A 37 -1.38 -13.17 8.58
C ALA A 37 -0.14 -13.60 7.77
N ARG A 38 0.00 -14.92 7.53
CA ARG A 38 1.13 -15.51 6.79
C ARG A 38 1.25 -14.92 5.38
N ALA A 39 2.48 -14.62 4.95
CA ALA A 39 2.78 -14.00 3.66
C ALA A 39 1.93 -12.76 3.34
N PRO A 40 1.92 -11.73 4.22
CA PRO A 40 1.05 -10.58 4.06
C PRO A 40 1.49 -9.70 2.89
N LEU A 41 0.51 -9.08 2.23
CA LEU A 41 0.73 -8.09 1.18
C LEU A 41 0.70 -6.67 1.78
N ILE A 42 1.83 -5.98 1.75
CA ILE A 42 1.99 -4.64 2.33
C ILE A 42 2.20 -3.63 1.20
N LEU A 43 1.20 -2.79 0.96
CA LEU A 43 1.27 -1.67 0.01
C LEU A 43 1.52 -0.37 0.80
N ALA A 44 2.79 -0.03 1.02
CA ALA A 44 3.20 1.19 1.71
C ALA A 44 3.44 2.32 0.69
N LEU A 45 2.37 3.00 0.29
CA LEU A 45 2.36 3.93 -0.85
C LEU A 45 2.51 5.41 -0.45
N ALA A 46 2.64 5.73 0.85
CA ALA A 46 2.97 7.08 1.26
C ALA A 46 4.29 7.56 0.64
N ASN A 47 4.29 8.80 0.19
CA ASN A 47 5.46 9.49 -0.35
C ASN A 47 5.63 10.83 0.39
N PRO A 48 6.88 11.30 0.62
CA PRO A 48 8.15 10.71 0.19
C PRO A 48 8.66 9.58 1.08
N GLU A 49 8.16 9.47 2.31
CA GLU A 49 8.52 8.41 3.26
C GLU A 49 7.34 7.43 3.41
N PRO A 50 7.56 6.12 3.18
CA PRO A 50 6.48 5.12 3.22
C PRO A 50 6.03 4.81 4.64
N GLU A 51 4.85 4.18 4.78
CA GLU A 51 4.30 3.72 6.05
C GLU A 51 5.24 2.77 6.81
N ILE A 52 5.98 1.93 6.09
CA ILE A 52 7.10 1.13 6.61
C ILE A 52 8.16 0.99 5.52
N LEU A 53 9.43 0.97 5.91
CA LEU A 53 10.54 0.70 4.99
C LEU A 53 10.61 -0.81 4.69
N PRO A 54 10.79 -1.22 3.42
CA PRO A 54 10.86 -2.65 3.07
C PRO A 54 11.91 -3.45 3.85
N PRO A 55 13.12 -2.94 4.13
CA PRO A 55 14.09 -3.67 4.96
C PRO A 55 13.59 -3.94 6.38
N LEU A 56 12.87 -3.00 6.99
CA LEU A 56 12.33 -3.15 8.35
C LEU A 56 11.19 -4.17 8.38
N ALA A 57 10.32 -4.16 7.37
CA ALA A 57 9.27 -5.16 7.23
C ALA A 57 9.86 -6.57 7.02
N LYS A 58 10.89 -6.71 6.16
CA LYS A 58 11.56 -7.99 5.90
C LYS A 58 12.34 -8.54 7.10
N GLN A 59 12.88 -7.68 7.96
CA GLN A 59 13.57 -8.12 9.19
C GLN A 59 12.66 -8.89 10.14
N VAL A 60 11.37 -8.54 10.18
CA VAL A 60 10.40 -9.22 11.03
C VAL A 60 9.60 -10.29 10.31
N ARG A 61 9.48 -10.14 8.98
CA ARG A 61 8.72 -11.05 8.13
C ARG A 61 9.35 -11.13 6.75
N ASP A 62 10.21 -12.13 6.56
CA ASP A 62 10.87 -12.36 5.28
C ASP A 62 9.88 -12.82 4.19
N ASP A 63 8.76 -13.44 4.60
CA ASP A 63 7.67 -13.90 3.73
C ASP A 63 6.72 -12.78 3.27
N ALA A 64 6.85 -11.55 3.79
CA ALA A 64 5.99 -10.44 3.40
C ALA A 64 6.29 -9.93 1.99
N ILE A 65 5.24 -9.76 1.19
CA ILE A 65 5.31 -9.11 -0.11
C ILE A 65 5.10 -7.63 0.12
N ILE A 66 6.16 -6.83 -0.04
CA ILE A 66 6.12 -5.39 0.19
C ILE A 66 6.24 -4.65 -1.14
N CYS A 67 5.38 -3.64 -1.31
CA CYS A 67 5.38 -2.71 -2.44
C CYS A 67 5.44 -1.27 -1.94
N THR A 68 6.18 -0.41 -2.63
CA THR A 68 6.29 1.01 -2.25
C THR A 68 6.18 1.93 -3.45
N GLY A 69 5.89 3.22 -3.23
CA GLY A 69 5.92 4.24 -4.30
C GLY A 69 7.34 4.59 -4.79
N ARG A 70 8.34 4.22 -4.00
CA ARG A 70 9.76 4.56 -4.17
C ARG A 70 10.43 3.65 -5.21
N SER A 71 11.24 4.24 -6.09
CA SER A 71 11.96 3.50 -7.15
C SER A 71 13.22 2.81 -6.65
N ASP A 72 13.70 3.17 -5.46
CA ASP A 72 14.90 2.59 -4.86
C ASP A 72 14.67 1.22 -4.18
N TYR A 73 13.42 0.74 -4.17
CA TYR A 73 13.07 -0.58 -3.65
C TYR A 73 12.40 -1.47 -4.72
N PRO A 74 12.52 -2.81 -4.61
CA PRO A 74 11.79 -3.73 -5.47
C PRO A 74 10.27 -3.54 -5.31
N ASN A 75 9.51 -3.93 -6.34
CA ASN A 75 8.05 -3.80 -6.40
C ASN A 75 7.55 -2.35 -6.29
N GLN A 76 8.14 -1.46 -7.10
CA GLN A 76 7.66 -0.09 -7.19
C GLN A 76 6.24 -0.04 -7.76
N VAL A 77 5.31 0.53 -7.00
CA VAL A 77 3.94 0.82 -7.41
C VAL A 77 3.87 2.31 -7.77
N ASN A 78 3.83 2.59 -9.06
CA ASN A 78 3.78 3.96 -9.58
C ASN A 78 2.59 4.14 -10.53
N ASN A 79 1.88 5.25 -10.39
CA ASN A 79 0.77 5.61 -11.28
C ASN A 79 1.21 5.81 -12.75
N VAL A 80 2.49 6.12 -12.99
CA VAL A 80 3.11 6.15 -14.33
C VAL A 80 2.96 4.81 -15.07
N LEU A 81 2.92 3.68 -14.35
CA LEU A 81 2.63 2.37 -14.94
C LEU A 81 1.20 2.29 -15.50
N CYS A 82 0.23 2.88 -14.79
CA CYS A 82 -1.18 2.91 -15.18
C CYS A 82 -1.44 3.92 -16.32
N PHE A 83 -0.70 5.04 -16.35
CA PHE A 83 -0.94 6.14 -17.29
C PHE A 83 0.02 6.21 -18.49
N ARG A 84 1.11 5.43 -18.60
CA ARG A 84 2.00 5.56 -19.78
C ARG A 84 1.46 5.00 -21.08
N SER A 85 0.79 3.85 -21.07
CA SER A 85 0.22 3.30 -22.32
C SER A 85 -1.11 3.97 -22.70
N SER A 86 -1.81 4.54 -21.71
CA SER A 86 -3.15 5.09 -21.83
C SER A 86 -3.17 6.56 -22.30
N SER A 87 -2.10 7.31 -22.04
CA SER A 87 -2.10 8.77 -22.19
C SER A 87 -1.51 9.31 -23.49
N ALA A 88 -0.76 8.52 -24.27
CA ALA A 88 -0.21 9.01 -25.53
C ALA A 88 -1.23 8.91 -26.69
N ALA A 89 -2.12 7.91 -26.69
CA ALA A 89 -3.01 7.64 -27.83
C ALA A 89 -4.46 8.12 -27.65
N ARG A 90 -4.88 8.55 -26.45
CA ARG A 90 -6.30 8.85 -26.17
C ARG A 90 -6.53 10.10 -25.32
N TRP A 91 -5.60 11.04 -25.32
CA TRP A 91 -5.75 12.33 -24.62
C TRP A 91 -6.08 13.51 -25.56
N THR A 92 -6.48 13.24 -26.81
CA THR A 92 -6.99 14.26 -27.74
C THR A 92 -8.50 14.17 -27.97
N SER A 93 -9.20 13.11 -27.57
CA SER A 93 -10.64 12.94 -27.87
C SER A 93 -11.57 12.64 -26.69
N ALA A 94 -11.09 12.48 -25.45
CA ALA A 94 -11.92 12.04 -24.32
C ALA A 94 -12.18 13.13 -23.26
N ARG A 95 -12.63 14.32 -23.67
CA ARG A 95 -13.43 15.20 -22.79
C ARG A 95 -14.88 14.69 -22.75
N ARG A 96 -15.13 13.51 -22.16
CA ARG A 96 -16.49 13.08 -21.81
C ARG A 96 -16.45 11.96 -20.77
N ARG A 97 -16.68 12.39 -19.52
CA ARG A 97 -17.13 11.62 -18.34
C ARG A 97 -16.20 10.52 -17.83
N SER A 98 -15.42 10.86 -16.81
CA SER A 98 -15.05 9.90 -15.77
C SER A 98 -16.17 9.87 -14.74
N THR A 99 -17.07 8.90 -14.84
CA THR A 99 -17.98 8.54 -13.75
C THR A 99 -17.53 7.19 -13.23
N LYS A 100 -17.06 7.20 -11.98
CA LYS A 100 -16.96 6.01 -11.13
C LYS A 100 -18.36 5.38 -11.07
N ARG A 101 -18.52 4.15 -11.55
CA ARG A 101 -19.59 3.25 -11.11
C ARG A 101 -18.98 2.26 -10.17
#